data_AF-J0WUF4-F1
#
_entry.id   AF-J0WUF4-F1
#
_cell.length_a   1.000
_cell.length_b   1.000
_cell.length_c   1.000
_cell.angle_alpha   90.00
_cell.angle_beta   90.00
_cell.angle_gamma   90.00
#
_symmetry.space_group_name_H-M   'P 1'
#
loop_
_entity.id
_entity.type
_entity.pdbx_description
1 polymer ?
#
loop_
_entity_poly.entity_id
_entity_poly.type
_entity_poly.pdbx_seq_one_letter_code
_entity_poly.pdbx_strand_id
1 'polypeptide(L)'
;RVQRVVDAVTIGDDLDDTQRARVQDLVREYADVFTLDISEVRLVDFKTHHLGVPPDTEGPRTAKQKPLTEVQRRWLYDHLDKLEQNDVVRRI
;
A
#
# COMPACT_ATOMS: atom_id res chain seq x y z
N ARG A 1 5.64 -6.08 16.76
CA ARG A 1 5.27 -5.27 15.57
C ARG A 1 6.42 -4.34 15.17
N VAL A 2 6.77 -3.36 16.00
CA VAL A 2 7.85 -2.38 15.74
C VAL A 2 9.14 -3.02 15.21
N GLN A 3 9.67 -4.06 15.86
CA GLN A 3 10.89 -4.72 15.37
C GLN A 3 10.75 -5.28 13.94
N ARG A 4 9.58 -5.83 13.58
CA ARG A 4 9.32 -6.29 12.20
C ARG A 4 9.32 -5.14 11.18
N VAL A 5 8.94 -3.93 11.59
CA VAL A 5 9.06 -2.73 10.74
C VAL A 5 10.55 -2.41 10.55
N VAL A 6 11.32 -2.35 11.64
CA VAL A 6 12.77 -2.10 11.58
C VAL A 6 13.47 -3.12 10.69
N ASP A 7 13.13 -4.40 10.81
CA ASP A 7 13.73 -5.48 10.00
C ASP A 7 13.32 -5.41 8.51
N ALA A 8 12.15 -4.84 8.21
CA ALA A 8 11.67 -4.66 6.84
C ALA A 8 12.25 -3.42 6.15
N VAL A 9 12.80 -2.48 6.92
CA VAL A 9 13.47 -1.29 6.37
C VAL A 9 14.91 -1.64 5.98
N THR A 10 15.21 -1.54 4.70
CA THR A 10 16.60 -1.64 4.21
C THR A 10 17.36 -0.36 4.54
N ILE A 11 18.39 -0.47 5.38
CA ILE A 11 19.31 0.62 5.72
C ILE A 11 20.63 0.39 4.97
N GLY A 12 21.05 1.37 4.17
CA GLY A 12 22.28 1.31 3.38
C GLY A 12 23.55 1.05 4.21
N ASP A 13 24.60 0.58 3.55
CA ASP A 13 25.89 0.22 4.17
C ASP A 13 26.87 1.41 4.24
N ASP A 14 26.42 2.60 3.86
CA ASP A 14 27.16 3.86 3.86
C ASP A 14 27.11 4.61 5.21
N LEU A 15 26.45 4.03 6.22
CA LEU A 15 26.30 4.59 7.55
C LEU A 15 27.26 3.96 8.56
N ASP A 16 27.88 4.80 9.39
CA ASP A 16 28.55 4.34 10.60
C ASP A 16 27.54 3.80 11.63
N ASP A 17 28.03 3.11 12.67
CA ASP A 17 27.19 2.49 13.68
C ASP A 17 26.29 3.50 14.42
N THR A 18 26.76 4.73 14.63
CA THR A 18 26.00 5.78 15.32
C THR A 18 24.87 6.28 14.43
N GLN A 19 25.15 6.52 13.15
CA GLN A 19 24.16 6.92 12.16
C GLN A 19 23.11 5.83 11.95
N ARG A 20 23.55 4.57 11.82
CA ARG A 20 22.66 3.42 11.68
C ARG A 20 21.73 3.29 12.89
N ALA A 21 22.26 3.43 14.11
CA ALA A 21 21.43 3.42 15.32
C ALA A 21 20.37 4.53 15.30
N ARG A 22 20.75 5.76 14.92
CA ARG A 22 19.80 6.89 14.79
C ARG A 22 18.69 6.62 13.79
N VAL A 23 18.99 5.98 12.65
CA VAL A 23 17.97 5.61 11.66
C VAL A 23 17.04 4.54 12.24
N GLN A 24 17.57 3.51 12.89
CA GLN A 24 16.74 2.48 13.52
C GLN A 24 15.82 3.06 14.60
N ASP A 25 16.32 3.99 15.42
CA ASP A 25 15.53 4.64 16.45
C ASP A 25 14.42 5.51 15.86
N LEU A 26 14.69 6.23 14.75
CA LEU A 26 13.67 6.98 14.03
C LEU A 26 12.58 6.06 13.46
N VAL A 27 12.97 4.91 12.88
CA VAL A 27 12.00 3.91 12.40
C VAL A 27 11.16 3.36 13.56
N ARG A 28 11.77 3.14 14.74
CA ARG A 28 11.04 2.70 15.94
C ARG A 28 10.05 3.77 16.43
N GLU A 29 10.48 5.03 16.46
CA GLU A 29 9.66 6.17 16.89
C GLU A 29 8.41 6.32 16.02
N TYR A 30 8.55 6.16 14.70
CA TYR A 30 7.46 6.34 13.73
C TYR A 30 6.91 5.00 13.19
N ALA A 31 7.06 3.90 13.93
CA ALA A 31 6.66 2.56 13.47
C ALA A 31 5.15 2.43 13.16
N ASP A 32 4.32 3.30 13.71
CA ASP A 32 2.87 3.32 13.47
C ASP A 32 2.49 4.00 12.14
N VAL A 33 3.42 4.71 11.50
CA VAL A 33 3.24 5.26 10.14
C VAL A 33 3.35 4.16 9.08
N PHE A 34 4.08 3.08 9.40
CA PHE A 34 4.26 1.95 8.50
C PHE A 34 3.10 0.98 8.63
N THR A 35 2.78 0.33 7.51
CA THR A 35 1.78 -0.73 7.42
C THR A 35 2.49 -2.01 6.99
N LEU A 36 2.42 -3.06 7.81
CA LEU A 36 2.98 -4.38 7.50
C LEU A 36 1.96 -5.34 6.87
N ASP A 37 0.68 -5.07 7.06
CA ASP A 37 -0.43 -5.85 6.53
C ASP A 37 -1.57 -4.92 6.12
N ILE A 38 -2.30 -5.28 5.07
CA ILE A 38 -3.37 -4.43 4.53
C ILE A 38 -4.50 -4.17 5.53
N SER A 39 -4.67 -5.03 6.53
CA SER A 39 -5.61 -4.82 7.64
C SER A 39 -5.25 -3.69 8.59
N GLU A 40 -4.02 -3.18 8.52
CA GLU A 40 -3.62 -1.99 9.27
C GLU A 40 -4.00 -0.69 8.53
N VAL A 41 -4.41 -0.78 7.26
CA VAL A 41 -4.87 0.38 6.47
C VAL A 41 -6.27 0.78 6.92
N ARG A 42 -6.44 2.07 7.27
CA ARG A 42 -7.73 2.62 7.66
C ARG A 42 -8.20 3.64 6.63
N LEU A 43 -9.47 3.57 6.26
CA LEU A 43 -10.09 4.57 5.41
C LEU A 43 -10.16 5.92 6.14
N VAL A 44 -9.83 6.99 5.40
CA VAL A 44 -10.11 8.35 5.82
C VAL A 44 -11.55 8.64 5.46
N ASP A 45 -12.46 8.51 6.43
CA ASP A 45 -13.91 8.63 6.24
C ASP A 45 -14.42 10.09 6.23
N PHE A 46 -13.61 11.03 6.69
CA PHE A 46 -13.96 12.45 6.79
C PHE A 46 -13.46 13.32 5.62
N LYS A 47 -12.79 12.73 4.62
CA LYS A 47 -12.33 13.43 3.41
C LYS A 47 -12.57 12.60 2.17
N THR A 48 -13.02 13.28 1.11
CA THR A 48 -13.17 12.70 -0.22
C THR A 48 -12.16 13.34 -1.16
N HIS A 49 -11.39 12.52 -1.88
CA HIS A 49 -10.51 12.99 -2.93
C HIS A 49 -11.31 13.19 -4.22
N HIS A 50 -11.18 14.35 -4.85
CA HIS A 50 -11.82 14.66 -6.13
C HIS A 50 -10.74 14.71 -7.24
N LEU A 51 -10.91 13.90 -8.28
CA LEU A 51 -9.96 13.81 -9.41
C LEU A 51 -9.92 15.06 -10.29
N GLY A 52 -10.82 16.03 -10.09
CA GLY A 52 -10.82 17.31 -10.81
C GLY A 52 -11.05 17.18 -12.33
N VAL A 53 -11.68 16.10 -12.79
CA VAL A 53 -11.98 15.90 -14.21
C VAL A 53 -13.00 16.95 -14.67
N PRO A 54 -12.71 17.75 -15.72
CA PRO A 54 -13.65 18.74 -16.22
C PRO A 54 -14.98 18.10 -16.63
N PRO A 55 -16.11 18.82 -16.47
CA PRO A 55 -17.37 18.44 -17.08
C PRO A 55 -17.18 18.14 -18.58
N ASP A 56 -17.93 17.17 -19.09
CA ASP A 56 -17.93 16.78 -20.52
C ASP A 56 -16.62 16.18 -21.06
N THR A 57 -15.66 15.83 -20.20
CA THR A 57 -14.44 15.12 -20.64
C THR A 57 -14.82 13.74 -21.19
N GLU A 58 -14.55 13.50 -22.48
CA GLU A 58 -14.66 12.19 -23.10
C GLU A 58 -13.35 11.40 -22.94
N GLY A 59 -13.39 10.31 -22.18
CA GLY A 59 -12.29 9.37 -22.00
C GLY A 59 -12.66 7.94 -22.40
N PRO A 60 -11.68 7.03 -22.54
CA PRO A 60 -11.96 5.62 -22.78
C PRO A 60 -12.81 5.06 -21.63
N ARG A 61 -14.05 4.66 -21.95
CA ARG A 61 -15.00 4.09 -20.97
C ARG A 61 -14.80 2.60 -20.73
N THR A 62 -13.99 1.95 -21.56
CA THR A 62 -13.75 0.51 -21.51
C THR A 62 -12.28 0.23 -21.77
N ALA A 63 -11.67 -0.58 -20.91
CA ALA A 63 -10.34 -1.12 -21.12
C ALA A 63 -10.44 -2.63 -21.32
N LYS A 64 -9.74 -3.18 -22.33
CA LYS A 64 -9.60 -4.63 -22.46
C LYS A 64 -8.60 -5.11 -21.41
N GLN A 65 -9.01 -6.01 -20.53
CA GLN A 65 -8.09 -6.67 -19.60
C GLN A 65 -7.09 -7.55 -20.37
N LYS A 66 -5.83 -7.54 -19.94
CA LYS A 66 -4.83 -8.48 -20.45
C LYS A 66 -5.21 -9.90 -20.01
N PRO A 67 -5.13 -10.91 -20.89
CA PRO A 67 -5.27 -12.30 -20.47
C PRO A 67 -4.24 -12.65 -19.39
N LEU A 68 -4.70 -13.32 -18.33
CA LEU A 68 -3.84 -13.79 -17.24
C LEU A 68 -3.64 -15.30 -17.37
N THR A 69 -2.43 -15.76 -17.05
CA THR A 69 -2.22 -17.19 -16.80
C THR A 69 -2.96 -17.61 -15.52
N GLU A 70 -3.18 -18.91 -15.34
CA GLU A 70 -3.90 -19.41 -14.16
C GLU A 70 -3.20 -19.05 -12.84
N VAL A 71 -1.86 -19.05 -12.82
CA VAL A 71 -1.08 -18.65 -11.64
C VAL A 71 -1.26 -17.17 -11.32
N GLN A 72 -1.20 -16.30 -12.35
CA GLN A 72 -1.41 -14.86 -12.19
C GLN A 72 -2.82 -14.55 -11.72
N ARG A 73 -3.81 -15.27 -12.29
CA ARG A 73 -5.21 -15.14 -11.94
C ARG A 73 -5.44 -15.43 -10.46
N ARG A 74 -4.94 -16.57 -9.98
CA ARG A 74 -5.10 -16.98 -8.57
C ARG A 74 -4.48 -15.95 -7.62
N TRP A 75 -3.23 -15.56 -7.89
CA TRP A 75 -2.55 -14.56 -7.07
C TRP A 75 -3.31 -13.23 -7.04
N LEU A 76 -3.83 -12.78 -8.18
CA LEU A 76 -4.57 -11.52 -8.27
C LEU A 76 -5.87 -11.58 -7.46
N TYR A 77 -6.67 -12.64 -7.62
CA TYR A 77 -7.94 -12.77 -6.90
C TYR A 77 -7.71 -12.92 -5.39
N ASP A 78 -6.72 -13.70 -4.96
CA ASP A 78 -6.37 -13.81 -3.54
C ASP A 78 -5.96 -12.44 -2.95
N HIS A 79 -5.35 -11.56 -3.74
CA HIS A 79 -5.03 -10.19 -3.32
C HIS A 79 -6.24 -9.27 -3.33
N LEU A 80 -7.12 -9.38 -4.34
CA LEU A 80 -8.35 -8.60 -4.42
C LEU A 80 -9.28 -8.91 -3.25
N ASP A 81 -9.38 -10.17 -2.85
CA ASP A 81 -10.18 -10.58 -1.69
C ASP A 81 -9.65 -9.92 -0.41
N LYS A 82 -8.32 -9.83 -0.23
CA LYS A 82 -7.72 -9.12 0.91
C LYS A 82 -7.98 -7.62 0.86
N LEU A 83 -7.92 -7.01 -0.31
CA LEU A 83 -8.23 -5.59 -0.50
C LEU A 83 -9.70 -5.29 -0.19
N GLU A 84 -10.61 -6.16 -0.63
CA GLU A 84 -12.06 -6.05 -0.40
C GLU A 84 -12.40 -6.25 1.08
N GLN A 85 -11.79 -7.24 1.75
CA GLN A 85 -11.97 -7.48 3.19
C GLN A 85 -11.54 -6.32 4.10
N ASN A 86 -10.71 -5.40 3.60
CA ASN A 86 -10.19 -4.26 4.33
C ASN A 86 -10.68 -2.92 3.73
N ASP A 87 -11.79 -2.97 2.99
CA ASP A 87 -12.49 -1.81 2.40
C ASP A 87 -11.63 -0.92 1.48
N VAL A 88 -10.50 -1.42 0.99
CA VAL A 88 -9.62 -0.69 0.06
C VAL A 88 -10.22 -0.65 -1.35
N VAL A 89 -10.89 -1.73 -1.75
CA VAL A 89 -11.63 -1.82 -3.02
C VAL A 89 -13.03 -2.34 -2.76
N ARG A 90 -13.95 -2.04 -3.69
CA ARG A 90 -15.33 -2.52 -3.64
C ARG A 90 -15.82 -2.84 -5.04
N ARG A 91 -16.77 -3.77 -5.13
CA ARG A 91 -17.56 -3.95 -6.34
C ARG A 91 -18.43 -2.71 -6.58
N ILE A 92 -18.48 -2.28 -7.84
CA ILE A 92 -19.23 -1.12 -8.34
C ILE A 92 -20.45 -1.64 -9.09
#